data_AF-A0AAU3N4E1-F1
#
_entry.id   AF-A0AAU3N4E1-F1
#
_cell.length_a   1.000
_cell.length_b   1.000
_cell.length_c   1.000
_cell.angle_alpha   90.00
_cell.angle_beta   90.00
_cell.angle_gamma   90.00
#
_symmetry.space_group_name_H-M   'P 1'
#
loop_
_entity.id
_entity.type
_entity.pdbx_description
1 polymer ?
#
loop_
_entity_poly.entity_id
_entity_poly.type
_entity_poly.pdbx_seq_one_letter_code
_entity_poly.pdbx_strand_id
1 'polypeptide(L)'
;MSTRTDAAVRARRQTTQEMLERLQTALAATARDHTPVTVAALARTARVSRTFLYQNQQARALIEQATRADRPHPAVSKSGSRTQPAWRERALNAEDALAQAQREIRTQRTHIAELLGKIRDLEHDLPEGSLQRIVTENTSLKQHVRQLTQDNQRHQERLASARQNNRFLDKRVADLEAQLAPYLTAPPPPP
;
A
#
# COMPACT_ATOMS: atom_id res chain seq x y z
N MET A 1 -51.14 -24.24 -6.43
CA MET A 1 -49.84 -23.54 -6.55
C MET A 1 -48.67 -24.24 -5.84
N SER A 2 -48.79 -25.52 -5.44
CA SER A 2 -47.75 -26.24 -4.65
C SER A 2 -46.66 -26.93 -5.48
N THR A 3 -46.92 -27.21 -6.76
CA THR A 3 -46.02 -28.02 -7.62
C THR A 3 -44.68 -27.35 -7.94
N ARG A 4 -44.64 -26.01 -8.05
CA ARG A 4 -43.42 -25.24 -8.32
C ARG A 4 -42.49 -25.21 -7.10
N THR A 5 -43.05 -25.13 -5.89
CA THR A 5 -42.29 -25.14 -4.63
C THR A 5 -41.73 -26.53 -4.34
N ASP A 6 -42.51 -27.59 -4.56
CA ASP A 6 -42.07 -28.97 -4.40
C ASP A 6 -41.00 -29.39 -5.42
N ALA A 7 -41.07 -28.87 -6.65
CA ALA A 7 -40.02 -29.06 -7.65
C ALA A 7 -38.71 -28.37 -7.24
N ALA A 8 -38.79 -27.15 -6.70
CA ALA A 8 -37.61 -26.42 -6.22
C ALA A 8 -36.95 -27.08 -5.00
N VAL A 9 -37.74 -27.63 -4.07
CA VAL A 9 -37.23 -28.37 -2.91
C VAL A 9 -36.56 -29.68 -3.35
N ARG A 10 -37.16 -30.42 -4.29
CA ARG A 10 -36.57 -31.64 -4.84
C ARG A 10 -35.26 -31.38 -5.59
N ALA A 11 -35.21 -30.34 -6.43
CA ALA A 11 -34.00 -29.94 -7.13
C ALA A 11 -32.86 -29.60 -6.14
N ARG A 12 -33.16 -28.84 -5.08
CA ARG A 12 -32.19 -28.53 -4.02
C ARG A 12 -31.67 -29.79 -3.32
N ARG A 13 -32.55 -30.75 -3.01
CA ARG A 13 -32.16 -32.03 -2.38
C ARG A 13 -31.24 -32.85 -3.29
N GLN A 14 -31.56 -32.93 -4.59
CA GLN A 14 -30.72 -33.62 -5.57
C GLN A 14 -29.34 -32.97 -5.67
N THR A 15 -29.27 -31.63 -5.77
CA THR A 15 -27.99 -30.91 -5.78
C THR A 15 -27.17 -31.16 -4.52
N THR A 16 -27.80 -31.22 -3.34
CA THR A 16 -27.08 -31.53 -2.09
C THR A 16 -26.58 -32.98 -2.07
N GLN A 17 -27.32 -33.93 -2.63
CA GLN A 17 -26.91 -35.33 -2.72
C GLN A 17 -25.72 -35.51 -3.66
N GLU A 18 -25.74 -34.89 -4.84
CA GLU A 18 -24.60 -34.90 -5.77
C GLU A 18 -23.33 -34.33 -5.15
N MET A 19 -23.45 -33.25 -4.35
CA MET A 19 -22.31 -32.68 -3.62
C MET A 19 -21.74 -33.62 -2.56
N LEU A 20 -22.58 -34.43 -1.90
CA LEU A 20 -22.14 -35.43 -0.92
C LEU A 20 -21.47 -36.62 -1.59
N GLU A 21 -21.99 -37.10 -2.73
CA GLU A 21 -21.37 -38.18 -3.51
C GLU A 21 -19.98 -37.79 -4.03
N ARG A 22 -19.82 -36.55 -4.52
CA ARG A 22 -18.50 -36.02 -4.92
C ARG A 22 -17.54 -35.91 -3.74
N LEU A 23 -18.04 -35.61 -2.55
CA LEU A 23 -17.23 -35.59 -1.34
C LEU A 23 -16.79 -37.00 -0.93
N GLN A 24 -17.68 -38.00 -1.00
CA GLN A 24 -17.33 -39.39 -0.70
C GLN A 24 -16.29 -39.94 -1.68
N THR A 25 -16.42 -39.66 -2.97
CA THR A 25 -15.43 -40.07 -3.98
C THR A 25 -14.09 -39.38 -3.77
N ALA A 26 -14.08 -38.08 -3.45
CA ALA A 26 -12.85 -37.36 -3.10
C ALA A 26 -12.19 -37.91 -1.83
N LEU A 27 -12.96 -38.27 -0.80
CA LEU A 27 -12.45 -38.89 0.42
C LEU A 27 -11.83 -40.28 0.14
N ALA A 28 -12.48 -41.09 -0.69
CA ALA A 28 -11.96 -42.40 -1.11
C ALA A 28 -10.65 -42.28 -1.90
N ALA A 29 -10.52 -41.25 -2.75
CA ALA A 29 -9.27 -40.96 -3.45
C ALA A 29 -8.16 -40.53 -2.48
N THR A 30 -8.43 -39.60 -1.57
CA THR A 30 -7.43 -39.15 -0.57
C THR A 30 -6.96 -40.27 0.34
N ALA A 31 -7.84 -41.22 0.68
CA ALA A 31 -7.49 -42.39 1.48
C ALA A 31 -6.57 -43.38 0.72
N ARG A 32 -6.70 -43.49 -0.61
CA ARG A 32 -5.79 -44.30 -1.45
C ARG A 32 -4.41 -43.66 -1.58
N ASP A 33 -4.36 -42.33 -1.65
CA ASP A 33 -3.12 -41.59 -1.89
C ASP A 33 -2.34 -41.27 -0.59
N HIS A 34 -2.84 -41.68 0.58
CA HIS A 34 -2.27 -41.37 1.91
C HIS A 34 -1.94 -39.88 2.11
N THR A 35 -2.73 -39.01 1.50
CA THR A 35 -2.54 -37.56 1.58
C THR A 35 -3.29 -37.00 2.79
N PRO A 36 -2.70 -36.05 3.55
CA PRO A 36 -3.35 -35.52 4.74
C PRO A 36 -4.67 -34.84 4.37
N VAL A 37 -5.76 -35.33 4.97
CA VAL A 37 -7.13 -34.85 4.75
C VAL A 37 -7.29 -33.43 5.31
N THR A 38 -7.08 -32.42 4.47
CA THR A 38 -7.38 -31.01 4.83
C THR A 38 -8.70 -30.58 4.19
N VAL A 39 -9.53 -29.86 4.95
CA VAL A 39 -10.84 -29.34 4.47
C VAL A 39 -10.68 -28.49 3.21
N ALA A 40 -9.57 -27.75 3.10
CA ALA A 40 -9.24 -26.92 1.96
C ALA A 40 -8.85 -27.71 0.71
N ALA A 41 -8.20 -28.87 0.85
CA ALA A 41 -7.92 -29.77 -0.27
C ALA A 41 -9.19 -30.50 -0.68
N LEU A 42 -9.96 -31.01 0.29
CA LEU A 42 -11.18 -31.76 0.01
C LEU A 42 -12.23 -30.93 -0.74
N ALA A 43 -12.40 -29.65 -0.36
CA ALA A 43 -13.27 -28.72 -1.09
C ALA A 43 -12.87 -28.56 -2.56
N ARG A 44 -11.56 -28.52 -2.85
CA ARG A 44 -11.04 -28.39 -4.22
C ARG A 44 -11.19 -29.69 -5.01
N THR A 45 -10.86 -30.82 -4.41
CA THR A 45 -10.94 -32.14 -5.05
C THR A 45 -12.39 -32.55 -5.33
N ALA A 46 -13.31 -32.31 -4.37
CA ALA A 46 -14.73 -32.59 -4.54
C ALA A 46 -15.47 -31.54 -5.40
N ARG A 47 -14.81 -30.42 -5.74
CA ARG A 47 -15.41 -29.23 -6.38
C ARG A 47 -16.65 -28.70 -5.64
N VAL A 48 -16.56 -28.62 -4.32
CA VAL A 48 -17.62 -28.14 -3.42
C VAL A 48 -17.12 -26.93 -2.63
N SER A 49 -18.00 -25.97 -2.33
CA SER A 49 -17.61 -24.79 -1.57
C SER A 49 -17.26 -25.15 -0.12
N ARG A 50 -16.26 -24.47 0.46
CA ARG A 50 -15.91 -24.62 1.88
C ARG A 50 -17.10 -24.33 2.79
N THR A 51 -17.92 -23.35 2.42
CA THR A 51 -19.14 -22.98 3.15
C THR A 51 -20.13 -24.15 3.25
N PHE A 52 -20.31 -24.93 2.18
CA PHE A 52 -21.16 -26.12 2.21
C PHE A 52 -20.62 -27.19 3.18
N LEU A 53 -19.30 -27.38 3.23
CA LEU A 53 -18.67 -28.34 4.15
C LEU A 53 -18.89 -27.98 5.63
N TYR A 54 -18.95 -26.69 5.95
CA TYR A 54 -19.21 -26.24 7.32
C TYR A 54 -20.69 -26.21 7.68
N GLN A 55 -21.56 -25.93 6.71
CA GLN A 55 -23.01 -25.78 6.96
C GLN A 55 -23.77 -27.10 6.92
N ASN A 56 -23.32 -28.09 6.14
CA ASN A 56 -24.00 -29.37 6.02
C ASN A 56 -23.49 -30.39 7.06
N GLN A 57 -24.36 -30.81 7.98
CA GLN A 57 -24.03 -31.77 9.04
C GLN A 57 -23.55 -33.14 8.51
N GLN A 58 -24.10 -33.61 7.39
CA GLN A 58 -23.71 -34.88 6.78
C GLN A 58 -22.30 -34.80 6.17
N ALA A 59 -21.96 -33.66 5.55
CA ALA A 59 -20.61 -33.43 5.04
C ALA A 59 -19.57 -33.43 6.17
N ARG A 60 -19.89 -32.81 7.32
CA ARG A 60 -19.02 -32.82 8.51
C ARG A 60 -18.82 -34.22 9.07
N ALA A 61 -19.89 -35.00 9.18
CA ALA A 61 -19.83 -36.38 9.68
C ALA A 61 -18.95 -37.27 8.80
N LEU A 62 -19.02 -37.12 7.47
CA LEU A 62 -18.19 -37.88 6.53
C LEU A 62 -16.69 -37.53 6.65
N ILE A 63 -16.37 -36.24 6.81
CA ILE A 63 -14.98 -35.79 7.01
C ILE A 63 -14.44 -36.31 8.35
N GLU A 64 -15.25 -36.30 9.40
CA GLU A 64 -14.87 -36.79 10.72
C GLU A 64 -14.64 -38.32 10.73
N GLN A 65 -15.49 -39.07 10.03
CA GLN A 65 -15.31 -40.52 9.86
C GLN A 65 -14.03 -40.83 9.08
N ALA A 66 -13.76 -40.11 7.99
CA ALA A 66 -12.55 -40.31 7.19
C ALA A 66 -11.28 -39.93 7.96
N THR A 67 -11.29 -38.85 8.73
CA THR A 67 -10.16 -38.45 9.59
C THR A 67 -9.93 -39.42 10.76
N ARG A 68 -10.97 -40.10 11.25
CA ARG A 68 -10.82 -41.21 12.21
C ARG A 68 -10.29 -42.49 11.55
N ALA A 69 -10.70 -42.81 10.33
CA ALA A 69 -10.26 -43.99 9.59
C ALA A 69 -8.81 -43.87 9.08
N ASP A 70 -8.40 -42.67 8.69
CA ASP A 70 -7.02 -42.33 8.30
C ASP A 70 -6.09 -42.13 9.51
N ARG A 71 -6.65 -42.18 10.74
CA ARG A 71 -5.84 -42.24 11.94
C ARG A 71 -5.23 -43.64 12.00
N PRO A 72 -3.90 -43.79 11.89
CA PRO A 72 -3.30 -45.11 11.96
C PRO A 72 -3.69 -45.76 13.29
N HIS A 73 -4.34 -46.93 13.23
CA HIS A 73 -4.41 -47.82 14.37
C HIS A 73 -2.97 -47.97 14.88
N PRO A 74 -2.68 -47.69 16.16
CA PRO A 74 -1.35 -47.93 16.68
C PRO A 74 -1.18 -49.45 16.69
N ALA A 75 -0.63 -49.99 15.60
CA ALA A 75 0.04 -51.27 15.64
C ALA A 75 1.00 -51.17 16.82
N VAL A 76 0.75 -52.01 17.83
CA VAL A 76 1.56 -52.15 19.04
C VAL A 76 2.92 -52.66 18.58
N SER A 77 3.72 -51.74 18.05
CA SER A 77 5.11 -51.99 17.69
C SER A 77 5.91 -51.90 18.97
N LYS A 78 6.80 -52.86 19.15
CA LYS A 78 7.86 -52.86 20.17
C LYS A 78 8.88 -51.74 19.92
N SER A 79 8.41 -50.50 19.73
CA SER A 79 9.17 -49.25 19.53
C SER A 79 8.97 -48.26 20.70
N GLY A 80 8.29 -48.70 21.78
CA GLY A 80 8.00 -47.86 22.95
C GLY A 80 9.24 -47.21 23.60
N SER A 81 10.44 -47.78 23.40
CA SER A 81 11.67 -47.18 23.94
C SER A 81 12.30 -46.11 23.03
N ARG A 82 12.06 -46.14 21.71
CA ARG A 82 12.66 -45.19 20.74
C ARG A 82 11.71 -44.05 20.35
N THR A 83 10.39 -44.26 20.44
CA THR A 83 9.39 -43.20 20.22
C THR A 83 9.19 -42.30 21.45
N GLN A 84 9.41 -42.82 22.66
CA GLN A 84 9.37 -42.01 23.89
C GLN A 84 10.37 -40.84 23.93
N PRO A 85 11.66 -41.01 23.58
CA PRO A 85 12.60 -39.90 23.53
C PRO A 85 12.24 -38.89 22.42
N ALA A 86 11.74 -39.36 21.27
CA ALA A 86 11.44 -38.49 20.14
C ALA A 86 10.29 -37.49 20.37
N TRP A 87 9.24 -37.84 21.13
CA TRP A 87 8.18 -36.87 21.45
C TRP A 87 8.61 -35.89 22.54
N ARG A 88 9.41 -36.33 23.51
CA ARG A 88 9.96 -35.45 24.56
C ARG A 88 10.89 -34.41 23.96
N GLU A 89 11.78 -34.83 23.07
CA GLU A 89 12.69 -33.94 22.36
C GLU A 89 11.92 -32.91 21.51
N ARG A 90 10.86 -33.35 20.80
CA ARG A 90 10.00 -32.41 20.04
C ARG A 90 9.23 -31.44 20.93
N ALA A 91 8.76 -31.88 22.10
CA ALA A 91 8.09 -31.01 23.06
C ALA A 91 9.06 -29.96 23.60
N LEU A 92 10.27 -30.37 23.98
CA LEU A 92 11.33 -29.47 24.45
C LEU A 92 11.71 -28.44 23.38
N ASN A 93 11.90 -28.88 22.13
CA ASN A 93 12.22 -27.98 21.01
C ASN A 93 11.07 -26.99 20.73
N ALA A 94 9.82 -27.41 20.89
CA ALA A 94 8.67 -26.53 20.74
C ALA A 94 8.56 -25.51 21.87
N GLU A 95 8.86 -25.90 23.11
CA GLU A 95 8.95 -25.01 24.27
C GLU A 95 10.07 -23.98 24.09
N ASP A 96 11.24 -24.40 23.61
CA ASP A 96 12.36 -23.50 23.32
C ASP A 96 12.01 -22.50 22.22
N ALA A 97 11.39 -22.96 21.13
CA ALA A 97 10.94 -22.08 20.04
C ALA A 97 9.87 -21.08 20.52
N LEU A 98 8.93 -21.52 21.37
CA LEU A 98 7.94 -20.64 21.99
C LEU A 98 8.61 -19.60 22.89
N ALA A 99 9.57 -20.01 23.72
CA ALA A 99 10.31 -19.11 24.60
C ALA A 99 11.16 -18.09 23.82
N GLN A 100 11.73 -18.50 22.68
CA GLN A 100 12.43 -17.59 21.75
C GLN A 100 11.45 -16.58 21.13
N ALA A 101 10.33 -17.04 20.59
CA ALA A 101 9.31 -16.16 19.99
C ALA A 101 8.75 -15.17 21.03
N GLN A 102 8.49 -15.62 22.26
CA GLN A 102 8.02 -14.74 23.33
C GLN A 102 9.06 -13.69 23.72
N ARG A 103 10.35 -14.05 23.72
CA ARG A 103 11.44 -13.08 23.94
C ARG A 103 11.49 -12.05 22.82
N GLU A 104 11.38 -12.49 21.57
CA GLU A 104 11.36 -11.59 20.42
C GLU A 104 10.14 -10.66 20.41
N ILE A 105 8.95 -11.18 20.74
CA ILE A 105 7.74 -10.33 20.87
C ILE A 105 7.95 -9.26 21.94
N ARG A 106 8.62 -9.60 23.06
CA ARG A 106 8.91 -8.62 24.11
C ARG A 106 9.90 -7.56 23.62
N THR A 107 10.99 -7.94 22.94
CA THR A 107 11.97 -6.98 22.40
C THR A 107 11.37 -6.09 21.31
N GLN A 108 10.51 -6.63 20.45
CA GLN A 108 9.78 -5.84 19.47
C GLN A 108 8.82 -4.86 20.13
N ARG A 109 8.09 -5.28 21.18
CA ARG A 109 7.19 -4.39 21.92
C ARG A 109 7.93 -3.25 22.63
N THR A 110 9.09 -3.53 23.23
CA THR A 110 9.91 -2.46 23.83
C THR A 110 10.41 -1.49 22.76
N HIS A 111 10.87 -2.00 21.62
CA HIS A 111 11.31 -1.15 20.51
C HIS A 111 10.18 -0.29 19.94
N ILE A 112 8.98 -0.86 19.78
CA ILE A 112 7.79 -0.12 19.34
C ILE A 112 7.44 0.98 20.36
N ALA A 113 7.51 0.70 21.66
CA ALA A 113 7.25 1.70 22.70
C ALA A 113 8.27 2.86 22.65
N GLU A 114 9.55 2.56 22.44
CA GLU A 114 10.59 3.58 22.26
C GLU A 114 10.34 4.44 21.01
N LEU A 115 10.00 3.81 19.87
CA LEU A 115 9.69 4.54 18.63
C LEU A 115 8.46 5.42 18.78
N LEU A 116 7.41 4.94 19.43
CA LEU A 116 6.21 5.72 19.72
C LEU A 116 6.51 6.91 20.65
N GLY A 117 7.39 6.73 21.63
CA GLY A 117 7.90 7.82 22.47
C GLY A 117 8.59 8.89 21.63
N LYS A 118 9.52 8.49 20.76
CA LYS A 118 10.22 9.42 19.85
C LYS A 118 9.26 10.15 18.90
N ILE A 119 8.27 9.45 18.35
CA ILE A 119 7.25 10.07 17.48
C ILE A 119 6.47 11.13 18.27
N ARG A 120 6.03 10.80 19.49
CA ARG A 120 5.32 11.74 20.35
C ARG A 120 6.15 12.97 20.70
N ASP A 121 7.44 12.79 20.99
CA ASP A 121 8.35 13.91 21.29
C ASP A 121 8.50 14.82 20.06
N LEU A 122 8.68 14.25 18.87
CA LEU A 122 8.74 14.99 17.60
C LEU A 122 7.42 15.72 17.26
N GLU A 123 6.29 15.09 17.54
CA GLU A 123 4.96 15.71 17.38
C GLU A 123 4.74 16.84 18.38
N HIS A 124 5.25 16.72 19.62
CA HIS A 124 5.17 17.78 20.62
C HIS A 124 6.05 18.99 20.26
N ASP A 125 7.23 18.74 19.70
CA ASP A 125 8.14 19.76 19.20
C ASP A 125 7.59 20.50 17.96
N LEU A 126 6.59 19.93 17.28
CA LEU A 126 5.82 20.62 16.24
C LEU A 126 4.58 21.27 16.86
N PRO A 127 4.60 22.58 17.18
CA PRO A 127 3.42 23.23 17.74
C PRO A 127 2.21 23.08 16.80
N GLU A 128 1.03 22.90 17.37
CA GLU A 128 -0.22 22.76 16.61
C GLU A 128 -0.38 23.95 15.64
N GLY A 129 -0.63 23.64 14.36
CA GLY A 129 -0.74 24.64 13.31
C GLY A 129 0.59 25.14 12.71
N SER A 130 1.75 24.64 13.15
CA SER A 130 3.05 24.92 12.53
C SER A 130 3.08 24.57 11.04
N LEU A 131 2.56 23.39 10.67
CA LEU A 131 2.45 22.96 9.28
C LEU A 131 1.56 23.91 8.47
N GLN A 132 0.41 24.32 9.02
CA GLN A 132 -0.48 25.27 8.36
C GLN A 132 0.19 26.63 8.19
N ARG A 133 0.89 27.13 9.22
CA ARG A 133 1.67 28.37 9.16
C ARG A 133 2.74 28.29 8.06
N ILE A 134 3.56 27.24 8.05
CA ILE A 134 4.60 27.04 7.04
C ILE A 134 4.00 27.00 5.63
N VAL A 135 2.86 26.32 5.44
CA VAL A 135 2.18 26.27 4.15
C VAL A 135 1.69 27.66 3.74
N THR A 136 1.05 28.41 4.64
CA THR A 136 0.58 29.78 4.35
C THR A 136 1.73 30.75 4.08
N GLU A 137 2.84 30.61 4.80
CA GLU A 137 4.04 31.41 4.58
C GLU A 137 4.68 31.05 3.24
N ASN A 138 4.77 29.76 2.91
CA ASN A 138 5.31 29.31 1.64
C ASN A 138 4.47 29.79 0.44
N THR A 139 3.14 29.80 0.55
CA THR A 139 2.27 30.34 -0.51
C THR A 139 2.43 31.85 -0.65
N SER A 140 2.48 32.57 0.47
CA SER A 140 2.73 34.02 0.49
C SER A 140 4.09 34.37 -0.12
N LEU A 141 5.16 33.67 0.25
CA LEU A 141 6.50 33.85 -0.29
C LEU A 141 6.54 33.56 -1.79
N LYS A 142 5.89 32.49 -2.25
CA LYS A 142 5.78 32.19 -3.69
C LYS A 142 5.05 33.30 -4.45
N GLN A 143 4.00 33.87 -3.88
CA GLN A 143 3.29 35.01 -4.47
C GLN A 143 4.20 36.25 -4.53
N HIS A 144 4.92 36.56 -3.44
CA HIS A 144 5.87 37.67 -3.41
C HIS A 144 6.99 37.51 -4.43
N VAL A 145 7.56 36.31 -4.57
CA VAL A 145 8.60 36.03 -5.56
C VAL A 145 8.07 36.26 -6.98
N ARG A 146 6.85 35.78 -7.29
CA ARG A 146 6.22 36.02 -8.60
C ARG A 146 5.99 37.51 -8.86
N GLN A 147 5.48 38.24 -7.87
CA GLN A 147 5.25 39.68 -7.97
C GLN A 147 6.56 40.44 -8.22
N LEU A 148 7.58 40.19 -7.40
CA LEU A 148 8.90 40.83 -7.55
C LEU A 148 9.53 40.51 -8.90
N THR A 149 9.32 39.31 -9.44
CA THR A 149 9.83 38.92 -10.75
C THR A 149 9.14 39.72 -11.87
N GLN A 150 7.82 39.87 -11.79
CA GLN A 150 7.05 40.68 -12.75
C GLN A 150 7.42 42.16 -12.67
N ASP A 151 7.56 42.70 -11.46
CA ASP A 151 7.95 44.10 -11.27
C ASP A 151 9.37 44.36 -11.78
N ASN A 152 10.31 43.45 -11.53
CA ASN A 152 11.67 43.57 -12.05
C ASN A 152 11.67 43.56 -13.59
N GLN A 153 10.91 42.66 -14.21
CA GLN A 153 10.75 42.63 -15.67
C GLN A 153 10.19 43.96 -16.20
N ARG A 154 9.14 44.49 -15.57
CA ARG A 154 8.55 45.78 -15.94
C ARG A 154 9.54 46.94 -15.80
N HIS A 155 10.36 46.94 -14.75
CA HIS A 155 11.40 47.95 -14.57
C HIS A 155 12.50 47.85 -15.62
N GLN A 156 12.91 46.63 -15.98
CA GLN A 156 13.88 46.40 -17.05
C GLN A 156 13.37 46.90 -18.40
N GLU A 157 12.12 46.62 -18.75
CA GLU A 157 11.47 47.10 -19.97
C GLU A 157 11.42 48.63 -20.01
N ARG A 158 10.96 49.27 -18.93
CA ARG A 158 10.93 50.74 -18.83
C ARG A 158 12.30 51.36 -19.00
N LEU A 159 13.32 50.76 -18.40
CA LEU A 159 14.69 51.24 -18.47
C LEU A 159 15.30 51.02 -19.86
N ALA A 160 14.96 49.92 -20.54
CA ALA A 160 15.31 49.70 -21.95
C ALA A 160 14.67 50.76 -22.86
N SER A 161 13.37 51.04 -22.70
CA SER A 161 12.66 52.08 -23.47
C SER A 161 13.23 53.47 -23.20
N ALA A 162 13.54 53.81 -21.94
CA ALA A 162 14.15 55.09 -21.58
C ALA A 162 15.54 55.26 -22.22
N ARG A 163 16.36 54.20 -22.21
CA ARG A 163 17.67 54.19 -22.89
C ARG A 163 17.53 54.35 -24.40
N GLN A 164 16.56 53.67 -25.02
CA GLN A 164 16.31 53.80 -26.45
C GLN A 164 15.86 55.21 -26.82
N ASN A 165 14.98 55.81 -26.01
CA ASN A 165 14.52 57.19 -26.21
C ASN A 165 15.68 58.19 -26.06
N ASN A 166 16.53 58.02 -25.05
CA ASN A 166 17.68 58.89 -24.84
C ASN A 166 18.67 58.80 -26.03
N ARG A 167 19.00 57.58 -26.49
CA ARG A 167 19.80 57.39 -27.72
C ARG A 167 19.18 58.01 -28.96
N PHE A 168 17.84 58.00 -29.08
CA PHE A 168 17.13 58.64 -30.18
C PHE A 168 17.25 60.17 -30.11
N LEU A 169 17.05 60.74 -28.92
CA LEU A 169 17.20 62.18 -28.70
C LEU A 169 18.65 62.63 -28.94
N ASP A 170 19.65 61.90 -28.46
CA ASP A 170 21.07 62.22 -28.67
C ASP A 170 21.41 62.29 -30.16
N LYS A 171 20.95 61.32 -30.96
CA LYS A 171 21.14 61.33 -32.42
C LYS A 171 20.47 62.55 -33.05
N ARG A 172 19.23 62.85 -32.65
CA ARG A 172 18.49 64.01 -33.18
C ARG A 172 19.16 65.33 -32.81
N VAL A 173 19.71 65.45 -31.60
CA VAL A 173 20.48 66.62 -31.18
C VAL A 173 21.74 66.74 -32.03
N ALA A 174 22.52 65.67 -32.21
CA ALA A 174 23.71 65.67 -33.05
C ALA A 174 23.39 66.05 -34.51
N ASP A 175 22.29 65.55 -35.08
CA ASP A 175 21.85 65.90 -36.43
C ASP A 175 21.49 67.40 -36.54
N LEU A 176 20.83 67.96 -35.52
CA LEU A 176 20.50 69.38 -35.46
C LEU A 176 21.75 70.26 -35.26
N GLU A 177 22.68 69.84 -34.41
CA GLU A 177 23.96 70.52 -34.21
C GLU A 177 24.77 70.54 -35.51
N ALA A 178 24.79 69.43 -36.26
CA ALA A 178 25.44 69.37 -37.57
C ALA A 178 24.79 70.32 -38.61
N GLN A 179 23.47 70.49 -38.57
CA GLN A 179 22.76 71.46 -39.41
C GLN A 179 23.07 72.91 -39.03
N LEU A 180 23.28 73.19 -37.74
CA LEU A 180 23.57 74.54 -37.22
C LEU A 180 25.05 74.93 -37.35
N ALA A 181 25.97 73.96 -37.35
CA ALA A 181 27.41 74.20 -37.42
C ALA A 181 27.86 75.17 -38.55
N PRO A 182 27.36 75.07 -39.81
CA PRO A 182 27.76 75.99 -40.88
C PRO A 182 27.42 77.46 -40.59
N TYR A 183 26.35 77.72 -39.85
CA TYR A 183 25.89 79.07 -39.50
C TYR A 183 26.68 79.67 -38.34
N LEU A 184 27.33 78.83 -37.51
CA LEU A 184 28.14 79.27 -36.37
C LEU A 184 29.60 79.50 -36.74
N THR A 185 30.11 78.85 -37.80
CA THR A 185 31.51 78.96 -38.24
C THR A 185 31.75 79.93 -39.41
N ALA A 186 30.71 80.59 -39.94
CA ALA A 186 30.87 81.58 -41.00
C ALA A 186 31.57 82.84 -40.47
N PRO A 187 32.68 83.31 -41.08
CA PRO A 187 33.32 84.57 -40.65
C PRO A 187 32.38 85.76 -40.90
N PRO A 188 32.40 86.80 -40.05
CA PRO A 188 31.59 87.99 -40.29
C PRO A 188 31.93 88.59 -41.66
N PRO A 189 30.93 89.06 -42.42
CA PRO A 189 31.18 89.64 -43.74
C PRO A 189 32.15 90.84 -43.60
N PRO A 190 33.13 90.99 -44.50
CA PRO A 190 34.05 92.12 -44.46
C PRO A 190 33.28 93.45 -44.63
N PRO A 191 33.79 94.54 -44.02
CA PRO A 191 33.11 95.84 -43.99
C PRO A 191 32.95 96.47 -45.37
#